data_AF-A0A134BDI6-F1
#
_entry.id   AF-A0A134BDI6-F1
#
_cell.length_a   1.000
_cell.length_b   1.000
_cell.length_c   1.000
_cell.angle_alpha   90.00
_cell.angle_beta   90.00
_cell.angle_gamma   90.00
#
_symmetry.space_group_name_H-M   'P 1'
#
loop_
_entity.id
_entity.type
_entity.pdbx_description
1 polymer ?
#
loop_
_entity_poly.entity_id
_entity_poly.type
_entity_poly.pdbx_seq_one_letter_code
_entity_poly.pdbx_strand_id
1 'polypeptide(L)'
;MSINYQELVPEKALGKEISRHIFQTYRAKTGLPHEIEQNIEHIKRLNPEYEYHLFDDEDIKAFILEHYGEVIWGYYQRIAPIYGAARADFFRYLLVYQLGGVYLDIKSSLDKPLKDVLHPEDQFILTHWDNRPGEQYEGIGIYPELGTLPRGEYIQWCIASVAGHPILRAVILQMLRNIDEYTPFRHGAGLWGVLRTTGPVMYTKVIEAMRPTLVEGKDYRMLDKPQEIGLRYSIFDTAGVYGHKKALKANYNKAYTPIIVTPDRPLYAKCAKYYLFARLAIRVLGDKIAARLK
;
A
#
# COMPACT_ATOMS: atom_id res chain seq x y z
N MET A 1 25.50 15.66 1.17
CA MET A 1 25.42 14.93 2.45
C MET A 1 24.53 13.72 2.23
N SER A 2 25.00 12.51 2.53
CA SER A 2 24.17 11.30 2.44
C SER A 2 23.18 11.31 3.60
N ILE A 3 21.88 11.19 3.32
CA ILE A 3 20.84 11.09 4.35
C ILE A 3 21.01 9.75 5.07
N ASN A 4 21.14 9.77 6.40
CA ASN A 4 21.11 8.55 7.21
C ASN A 4 19.66 8.19 7.53
N TYR A 5 19.02 7.38 6.67
CA TYR A 5 17.61 6.99 6.87
C TYR A 5 17.37 6.26 8.20
N GLN A 6 18.38 5.58 8.74
CA GLN A 6 18.25 4.83 10.00
C GLN A 6 17.89 5.73 11.19
N GLU A 7 18.34 7.00 11.17
CA GLU A 7 18.02 7.99 12.20
C GLU A 7 16.62 8.58 12.04
N LEU A 8 15.99 8.44 10.87
CA LEU A 8 14.66 9.01 10.58
C LEU A 8 13.51 8.13 11.06
N VAL A 9 13.74 6.82 11.20
CA VAL A 9 12.72 5.85 11.62
C VAL A 9 13.19 5.19 12.91
N PRO A 10 12.58 5.52 14.07
CA PRO A 10 13.04 5.02 15.35
C PRO A 10 12.94 3.49 15.39
N GLU A 11 13.96 2.84 15.94
CA GLU A 11 13.88 1.43 16.30
C GLU A 11 12.87 1.26 17.45
N LYS A 12 12.06 0.23 17.36
CA LYS A 12 11.06 -0.11 18.37
C LYS A 12 11.31 -1.52 18.86
N ALA A 13 11.03 -1.73 20.14
CA ALA A 13 10.94 -3.08 20.66
C ALA A 13 9.87 -3.85 19.87
N LEU A 14 10.19 -5.10 19.52
CA LEU A 14 9.26 -5.98 18.84
C LEU A 14 8.07 -6.27 19.76
N GLY A 15 6.85 -6.06 19.24
CA GLY A 15 5.62 -6.43 19.94
C GLY A 15 5.54 -7.93 20.17
N LYS A 16 4.80 -8.33 21.22
CA LYS A 16 4.66 -9.75 21.59
C LYS A 16 3.64 -10.48 20.73
N GLU A 17 2.57 -9.79 20.35
CA GLU A 17 1.44 -10.30 19.57
C GLU A 17 0.90 -9.19 18.68
N ILE A 18 0.17 -9.56 17.62
CA ILE A 18 -0.53 -8.59 16.77
C ILE A 18 -1.60 -7.91 17.62
N SER A 19 -1.43 -6.61 17.88
CA SER A 19 -2.34 -5.81 18.72
C SER A 19 -3.79 -5.90 18.24
N ARG A 20 -4.76 -5.87 19.15
CA ARG A 20 -6.20 -5.95 18.83
C ARG A 20 -6.77 -4.61 18.33
N HIS A 21 -6.12 -4.05 17.31
CA HIS A 21 -6.56 -2.86 16.62
C HIS A 21 -6.84 -3.18 15.15
N ILE A 22 -7.95 -2.65 14.64
CA ILE A 22 -8.27 -2.67 13.21
C ILE A 22 -8.25 -1.23 12.71
N PHE A 23 -7.47 -0.99 11.67
CA PHE A 23 -7.28 0.34 11.09
C PHE A 23 -7.81 0.40 9.66
N GLN A 24 -8.58 1.44 9.36
CA GLN A 24 -8.87 1.86 7.99
C GLN A 24 -8.61 3.37 7.86
N THR A 25 -8.46 3.84 6.63
CA THR A 25 -8.36 5.27 6.34
C THR A 25 -9.21 5.68 5.16
N TYR A 26 -9.76 6.87 5.25
CA TYR A 26 -10.51 7.51 4.19
C TYR A 26 -10.42 9.03 4.31
N ARG A 27 -10.65 9.76 3.22
CA ARG A 27 -10.57 11.24 3.17
C ARG A 27 -11.35 12.00 4.25
N ALA A 28 -12.41 11.40 4.80
CA ALA A 28 -13.25 11.98 5.83
C ALA A 28 -13.94 10.88 6.64
N LYS A 29 -14.23 11.15 7.92
CA LYS A 29 -14.97 10.21 8.79
C LYS A 29 -16.48 10.21 8.57
N THR A 30 -17.02 11.25 7.94
CA THR A 30 -18.47 11.42 7.70
C THR A 30 -18.77 11.50 6.21
N GLY A 31 -20.03 11.22 5.83
CA GLY A 31 -20.44 11.21 4.43
C GLY A 31 -19.79 10.08 3.63
N LEU A 32 -19.53 8.95 4.29
CA LEU A 32 -19.05 7.74 3.63
C LEU A 32 -20.15 7.19 2.70
N PRO A 33 -19.78 6.53 1.59
CA PRO A 33 -20.76 5.75 0.83
C PRO A 33 -21.42 4.72 1.73
N HIS A 34 -22.72 4.49 1.56
CA HIS A 34 -23.51 3.62 2.43
C HIS A 34 -22.92 2.20 2.56
N GLU A 35 -22.41 1.65 1.46
CA GLU A 35 -21.79 0.33 1.43
C GLU A 35 -20.50 0.28 2.26
N ILE A 36 -19.77 1.40 2.35
CA ILE A 36 -18.59 1.52 3.22
C ILE A 36 -19.00 1.57 4.69
N GLU A 37 -20.04 2.33 5.04
CA GLU A 37 -20.56 2.38 6.42
C GLU A 37 -21.02 0.98 6.87
N GLN A 38 -21.77 0.27 6.02
CA GLN A 38 -22.19 -1.10 6.28
C GLN A 38 -21.00 -2.04 6.47
N ASN A 39 -19.95 -1.90 5.66
CA ASN A 39 -18.74 -2.69 5.77
C ASN A 39 -17.99 -2.45 7.09
N ILE A 40 -17.86 -1.18 7.51
CA ILE A 40 -17.24 -0.83 8.80
C ILE A 40 -18.02 -1.47 9.95
N GLU A 41 -19.35 -1.35 9.94
CA GLU A 41 -20.19 -1.93 10.98
C GLU A 41 -20.17 -3.47 10.95
N HIS A 42 -20.03 -4.08 9.77
CA HIS A 42 -19.80 -5.52 9.65
C HIS A 42 -18.48 -5.94 10.30
N ILE A 43 -17.37 -5.28 9.98
CA ILE A 43 -16.04 -5.56 10.54
C ILE A 43 -16.06 -5.44 12.07
N LYS A 44 -16.69 -4.39 12.62
CA LYS A 44 -16.85 -4.17 14.06
C LYS A 44 -17.67 -5.26 14.74
N ARG A 45 -18.81 -5.64 14.16
CA ARG A 45 -19.65 -6.73 14.70
C ARG A 45 -18.95 -8.09 14.65
N LEU A 46 -18.14 -8.33 13.62
CA LEU A 46 -17.40 -9.58 13.45
C LEU A 46 -16.21 -9.69 14.41
N ASN A 47 -15.66 -8.56 14.86
CA ASN A 47 -14.46 -8.48 15.73
C ASN A 47 -14.73 -7.61 16.96
N PRO A 48 -15.71 -7.94 17.82
CA PRO A 48 -16.09 -7.10 18.96
C PRO A 48 -14.99 -6.91 20.01
N GLU A 49 -13.97 -7.78 20.02
CA GLU A 49 -12.79 -7.70 20.88
C GLU A 49 -11.65 -6.82 20.32
N TYR A 50 -11.80 -6.31 19.08
CA TYR A 50 -10.86 -5.39 18.46
C TYR A 50 -11.36 -3.96 18.55
N GLU A 51 -10.44 -3.03 18.82
CA GLU A 51 -10.73 -1.61 18.71
C GLU A 51 -10.62 -1.17 17.25
N TYR A 52 -11.71 -0.66 16.70
CA TYR A 52 -11.75 -0.18 15.31
C TYR A 52 -11.44 1.32 15.24
N HIS A 53 -10.55 1.68 14.33
CA HIS A 53 -10.08 3.05 14.10
C HIS A 53 -10.23 3.44 12.62
N LEU A 54 -10.92 4.55 12.37
CA LEU A 54 -10.97 5.18 11.05
C LEU A 54 -10.18 6.49 11.08
N PHE A 55 -9.14 6.58 10.25
CA PHE A 55 -8.28 7.76 10.12
C PHE A 55 -8.66 8.60 8.90
N ASP A 56 -8.86 9.90 9.10
CA ASP A 56 -8.92 10.90 8.04
C ASP A 56 -7.59 11.64 7.83
N ASP A 57 -7.58 12.59 6.88
CA ASP A 57 -6.36 13.32 6.51
C ASP A 57 -5.78 14.13 7.67
N GLU A 58 -6.61 14.65 8.59
CA GLU A 58 -6.15 15.39 9.76
C GLU A 58 -5.61 14.46 10.84
N ASP A 59 -6.25 13.30 11.06
CA ASP A 59 -5.69 12.29 11.97
C ASP A 59 -4.35 11.77 11.48
N ILE A 60 -4.20 11.53 10.17
CA ILE A 60 -2.92 11.09 9.58
C ILE A 60 -1.82 12.10 9.88
N LYS A 61 -2.12 13.39 9.67
CA LYS A 61 -1.18 14.47 9.98
C LYS A 61 -0.80 14.47 11.47
N ALA A 62 -1.80 14.45 12.35
CA ALA A 62 -1.58 14.44 13.79
C ALA A 62 -0.73 13.24 14.22
N PHE A 63 -1.06 12.04 13.75
CA PHE A 63 -0.35 10.81 14.04
C PHE A 63 1.12 10.85 13.59
N ILE A 64 1.39 11.31 12.37
CA ILE A 64 2.76 11.39 11.84
C ILE A 64 3.57 12.40 12.65
N LEU A 65 3.02 13.57 12.95
CA LEU A 65 3.69 14.59 13.74
C LEU A 65 3.99 14.09 15.17
N GLU A 66 3.03 13.41 15.79
CA GLU A 66 3.18 12.88 17.14
C GLU A 66 4.25 11.79 17.26
N HIS A 67 4.26 10.81 16.34
CA HIS A 67 5.11 9.62 16.47
C HIS A 67 6.41 9.67 15.67
N TYR A 68 6.49 10.50 14.63
CA TYR A 68 7.62 10.53 13.70
C TYR A 68 8.18 11.94 13.43
N GLY A 69 7.47 12.99 13.87
CA GLY A 69 7.90 14.37 13.78
C GLY A 69 7.86 14.98 12.37
N GLU A 70 8.32 16.23 12.30
CA GLU A 70 8.22 17.10 11.12
C GLU A 70 8.97 16.55 9.90
N VAL A 71 10.07 15.83 10.09
CA VAL A 71 10.86 15.30 8.96
C VAL A 71 10.04 14.28 8.17
N ILE A 72 9.45 13.30 8.84
CA ILE A 72 8.62 12.27 8.18
C ILE A 72 7.32 12.88 7.64
N TRP A 73 6.74 13.85 8.35
CA TRP A 73 5.63 14.64 7.81
C TRP A 73 5.99 15.34 6.49
N GLY A 74 7.18 15.92 6.38
CA GLY A 74 7.70 16.50 5.15
C GLY A 74 7.81 15.50 4.00
N TYR A 75 8.22 14.25 4.27
CA TYR A 75 8.20 13.18 3.25
C TYR A 75 6.79 12.85 2.79
N TYR A 76 5.83 12.76 3.70
CA TYR A 76 4.43 12.51 3.37
C TYR A 76 3.85 13.65 2.49
N GLN A 77 4.16 14.90 2.81
CA GLN A 77 3.73 16.07 2.02
C GLN A 77 4.35 16.12 0.61
N ARG A 78 5.50 15.47 0.39
CA ARG A 78 6.11 15.35 -0.94
C ARG A 78 5.33 14.44 -1.88
N ILE A 79 4.45 13.56 -1.38
CA ILE A 79 3.55 12.79 -2.23
C ILE A 79 2.40 13.69 -2.68
N ALA A 80 2.24 13.85 -3.99
CA ALA A 80 1.25 14.75 -4.56
C ALA A 80 -0.16 14.33 -4.09
N PRO A 81 -1.00 15.27 -3.60
CA PRO A 81 -2.31 14.96 -2.99
C PRO A 81 -3.27 14.16 -3.88
N ILE A 82 -3.13 14.26 -5.21
CA ILE A 82 -3.94 13.48 -6.16
C ILE A 82 -3.69 11.96 -6.06
N TYR A 83 -2.56 11.53 -5.48
CA TYR A 83 -2.20 10.13 -5.27
C TYR A 83 -2.57 9.67 -3.86
N GLY A 84 -3.86 9.72 -3.52
CA GLY A 84 -4.37 9.26 -2.22
C GLY A 84 -3.98 7.82 -1.87
N ALA A 85 -3.86 6.92 -2.86
CA ALA A 85 -3.38 5.55 -2.61
C ALA A 85 -1.91 5.52 -2.14
N ALA A 86 -1.02 6.31 -2.76
CA ALA A 86 0.38 6.37 -2.34
C ALA A 86 0.54 6.97 -0.94
N ARG A 87 -0.32 7.94 -0.59
CA ARG A 87 -0.39 8.50 0.77
C ARG A 87 -0.90 7.46 1.77
N ALA A 88 -1.91 6.68 1.41
CA ALA A 88 -2.41 5.58 2.23
C ALA A 88 -1.39 4.45 2.40
N ASP A 89 -0.58 4.15 1.38
CA ASP A 89 0.56 3.23 1.48
C ASP A 89 1.60 3.76 2.47
N PHE A 90 1.97 5.04 2.39
CA PHE A 90 2.90 5.64 3.36
C PHE A 90 2.37 5.51 4.79
N PHE A 91 1.12 5.90 4.99
CA PHE A 91 0.52 5.93 6.31
C PHE A 91 0.36 4.54 6.91
N ARG A 92 -0.09 3.53 6.15
CA ARG A 92 -0.30 2.18 6.71
C ARG A 92 1.01 1.55 7.21
N TYR A 93 2.13 1.80 6.54
CA TYR A 93 3.41 1.27 6.99
C TYR A 93 3.83 1.88 8.32
N LEU A 94 3.74 3.21 8.44
CA LEU A 94 4.00 3.90 9.70
C LEU A 94 3.07 3.44 10.81
N LEU A 95 1.76 3.43 10.54
CA LEU A 95 0.73 3.11 11.51
C LEU A 95 0.93 1.72 12.13
N VAL A 96 1.08 0.71 11.28
CA VAL A 96 1.24 -0.68 11.74
C VAL A 96 2.63 -0.89 12.36
N TYR A 97 3.68 -0.25 11.87
CA TYR A 97 5.00 -0.31 12.52
C TYR A 97 4.94 0.30 13.94
N GLN A 98 4.20 1.40 14.12
CA GLN A 98 4.09 2.10 15.39
C GLN A 98 3.24 1.36 16.42
N LEU A 99 2.07 0.86 16.00
CA LEU A 99 1.03 0.34 16.92
C LEU A 99 0.86 -1.19 16.85
N GLY A 100 1.39 -1.84 15.81
CA GLY A 100 0.99 -3.20 15.44
C GLY A 100 -0.47 -3.25 14.99
N GLY A 101 -1.05 -4.44 14.93
CA GLY A 101 -2.46 -4.65 14.59
C GLY A 101 -2.70 -4.91 13.11
N VAL A 102 -3.95 -4.70 12.68
CA VAL A 102 -4.43 -5.06 11.34
C VAL A 102 -4.93 -3.83 10.59
N TYR A 103 -4.22 -3.44 9.54
CA TYR A 103 -4.68 -2.42 8.59
C TYR A 103 -5.46 -3.07 7.45
N LEU A 104 -6.56 -2.45 7.04
CA LEU A 104 -7.35 -2.79 5.85
C LEU A 104 -7.62 -1.54 5.00
N ASP A 105 -7.46 -1.64 3.69
CA ASP A 105 -8.06 -0.69 2.75
C ASP A 105 -9.56 -0.53 3.04
N ILE A 106 -10.11 0.70 2.91
CA ILE A 106 -11.50 1.02 3.30
C ILE A 106 -12.57 0.14 2.63
N LYS A 107 -12.26 -0.38 1.44
CA LYS A 107 -13.13 -1.24 0.63
C LYS A 107 -13.02 -2.72 0.95
N SER A 108 -11.97 -3.11 1.68
CA SER A 108 -11.69 -4.48 2.06
C SER A 108 -12.53 -4.88 3.26
N SER A 109 -12.74 -6.18 3.43
CA SER A 109 -13.55 -6.73 4.50
C SER A 109 -12.95 -8.01 5.07
N LEU A 110 -13.66 -8.57 6.03
CA LEU A 110 -13.34 -9.82 6.71
C LEU A 110 -14.55 -10.76 6.66
N ASP A 111 -14.30 -12.00 6.26
CA ASP A 111 -15.30 -13.06 6.23
C ASP A 111 -15.19 -14.00 7.46
N LYS A 112 -14.12 -13.86 8.26
CA LYS A 112 -13.89 -14.60 9.51
C LYS A 112 -13.45 -13.65 10.62
N PRO A 113 -13.77 -13.93 11.90
CA PRO A 113 -13.23 -13.19 13.04
C PRO A 113 -11.72 -13.35 13.14
N LEU A 114 -10.99 -12.25 13.38
CA LEU A 114 -9.53 -12.25 13.45
C LEU A 114 -8.99 -13.11 14.59
N LYS A 115 -9.67 -13.16 15.74
CA LYS A 115 -9.30 -14.03 16.86
C LYS A 115 -9.26 -15.52 16.52
N ASP A 116 -9.98 -15.94 15.47
CA ASP A 116 -10.08 -17.36 15.09
C ASP A 116 -9.00 -17.74 14.06
N VAL A 117 -8.34 -16.74 13.45
CA VAL A 117 -7.44 -16.94 12.30
C VAL A 117 -6.04 -16.36 12.49
N LEU A 118 -5.86 -15.46 13.46
CA LEU A 118 -4.56 -14.96 13.90
C LEU A 118 -4.14 -15.67 15.19
N HIS A 119 -2.91 -16.15 15.21
CA HIS A 119 -2.36 -16.86 16.36
C HIS A 119 -1.48 -15.93 17.22
N PRO A 120 -1.38 -16.15 18.55
CA PRO A 120 -0.55 -15.32 19.43
C PRO A 120 0.92 -15.20 19.00
N GLU A 121 1.46 -16.24 18.36
CA GLU A 121 2.82 -16.31 17.83
C GLU A 121 3.01 -15.61 16.48
N ASP A 122 1.93 -15.24 15.77
CA ASP A 122 2.03 -14.54 14.49
C ASP A 122 2.74 -13.19 14.70
N GLN A 123 3.89 -13.01 14.03
CA GLN A 123 4.63 -11.74 14.04
C GLN A 123 4.27 -10.85 12.85
N PHE A 124 4.11 -11.47 11.68
CA PHE A 124 3.77 -10.81 10.43
C PHE A 124 3.03 -11.76 9.51
N ILE A 125 1.89 -11.35 8.96
CA ILE A 125 1.16 -12.14 7.95
C ILE A 125 1.59 -11.70 6.55
N LEU A 126 2.10 -12.65 5.77
CA LEU A 126 2.54 -12.41 4.40
C LEU A 126 1.74 -13.28 3.43
N THR A 127 1.26 -12.72 2.32
CA THR A 127 0.53 -13.49 1.32
C THR A 127 0.54 -12.82 -0.04
N HIS A 128 0.44 -13.65 -1.08
CA HIS A 128 0.20 -13.22 -2.46
C HIS A 128 -1.31 -13.07 -2.73
N TRP A 129 -1.66 -12.56 -3.90
CA TRP A 129 -3.03 -12.69 -4.40
C TRP A 129 -3.40 -14.14 -4.71
N ASP A 130 -4.69 -14.49 -4.62
CA ASP A 130 -5.27 -15.72 -5.20
C ASP A 130 -5.33 -15.57 -6.73
N ASN A 131 -4.18 -15.69 -7.40
CA ASN A 131 -3.94 -15.25 -8.78
C ASN A 131 -3.41 -16.32 -9.76
N ARG A 132 -3.44 -17.60 -9.39
CA ARG A 132 -3.17 -18.71 -10.31
C ARG A 132 -4.28 -18.86 -11.37
N PRO A 133 -4.05 -19.62 -12.46
CA PRO A 133 -5.09 -19.95 -13.41
C PRO A 133 -6.32 -20.57 -12.74
N GLY A 134 -7.50 -19.97 -12.95
CA GLY A 134 -8.77 -20.37 -12.36
C GLY A 134 -9.06 -19.81 -10.96
N GLU A 135 -8.14 -19.05 -10.34
CA GLU A 135 -8.37 -18.38 -9.04
C GLU A 135 -9.06 -17.02 -9.21
N GLN A 136 -9.62 -16.47 -8.13
CA GLN A 136 -10.50 -15.29 -8.15
C GLN A 136 -9.85 -14.05 -8.79
N TYR A 137 -8.54 -13.88 -8.60
CA TYR A 137 -7.76 -12.73 -9.05
C TYR A 137 -6.68 -13.16 -10.06
N GLU A 138 -6.98 -14.13 -10.93
CA GLU A 138 -6.07 -14.63 -11.96
C GLU A 138 -5.29 -13.49 -12.66
N GLY A 139 -3.96 -13.59 -12.62
CA GLY A 139 -3.05 -12.63 -13.27
C GLY A 139 -2.89 -11.28 -12.58
N ILE A 140 -3.63 -10.98 -11.50
CA ILE A 140 -3.45 -9.75 -10.72
C ILE A 140 -2.11 -9.78 -9.98
N GLY A 141 -1.43 -8.62 -9.93
CA GLY A 141 -0.16 -8.50 -9.20
C GLY A 141 1.05 -9.09 -9.91
N ILE A 142 0.88 -9.62 -11.12
CA ILE A 142 1.97 -10.14 -11.95
C ILE A 142 2.59 -8.99 -12.76
N TYR A 143 3.83 -8.62 -12.42
CA TYR A 143 4.58 -7.58 -13.13
C TYR A 143 5.94 -8.09 -13.61
N PRO A 144 6.47 -7.56 -14.73
CA PRO A 144 7.80 -7.92 -15.22
C PRO A 144 8.91 -7.73 -14.18
N GLU A 145 8.78 -6.73 -13.31
CA GLU A 145 9.76 -6.36 -12.28
C GLU A 145 9.83 -7.35 -11.11
N LEU A 146 8.86 -8.26 -11.02
CA LEU A 146 8.75 -9.32 -10.02
C LEU A 146 8.79 -10.70 -10.70
N GLY A 147 9.34 -10.80 -11.92
CA GLY A 147 9.28 -12.02 -12.74
C GLY A 147 9.94 -13.26 -12.13
N THR A 148 10.74 -13.10 -11.07
CA THR A 148 11.30 -14.23 -10.29
C THR A 148 10.32 -14.80 -9.27
N LEU A 149 9.18 -14.15 -9.03
CA LEU A 149 8.12 -14.57 -8.12
C LEU A 149 6.93 -15.07 -8.95
N PRO A 150 6.67 -16.38 -9.01
CA PRO A 150 5.58 -16.93 -9.81
C PRO A 150 4.20 -16.36 -9.44
N ARG A 151 4.01 -16.00 -8.18
CA ARG A 151 2.77 -15.40 -7.63
C ARG A 151 2.78 -13.87 -7.65
N GLY A 152 3.84 -13.24 -8.18
CA GLY A 152 3.96 -11.78 -8.30
C GLY A 152 4.08 -11.06 -6.97
N GLU A 153 3.38 -9.94 -6.83
CA GLU A 153 3.43 -9.10 -5.63
C GLU A 153 2.87 -9.79 -4.37
N TYR A 154 3.39 -9.40 -3.21
CA TYR A 154 2.68 -9.54 -1.95
C TYR A 154 1.60 -8.48 -1.83
N ILE A 155 0.47 -8.84 -1.22
CA ILE A 155 -0.58 -7.87 -0.94
C ILE A 155 -0.11 -6.88 0.14
N GLN A 156 -0.58 -5.64 0.02
CA GLN A 156 -0.37 -4.60 1.04
C GLN A 156 -1.61 -3.77 1.32
N TRP A 157 -2.74 -4.11 0.66
CA TRP A 157 -4.05 -3.54 0.98
C TRP A 157 -4.58 -4.07 2.32
N CYS A 158 -3.94 -5.11 2.86
CA CYS A 158 -4.02 -5.55 4.24
C CYS A 158 -2.60 -5.74 4.78
N ILE A 159 -2.35 -5.31 6.02
CA ILE A 159 -1.10 -5.60 6.75
C ILE A 159 -1.49 -5.98 8.17
N ALA A 160 -1.10 -7.19 8.61
CA ALA A 160 -1.27 -7.66 9.97
C ALA A 160 0.11 -7.97 10.56
N SER A 161 0.51 -7.24 11.59
CA SER A 161 1.87 -7.30 12.13
C SER A 161 1.91 -6.86 13.59
N VAL A 162 2.90 -7.36 14.33
CA VAL A 162 3.31 -6.78 15.62
C VAL A 162 3.87 -5.37 15.40
N ALA A 163 3.83 -4.54 16.44
CA ALA A 163 4.57 -3.27 16.45
C ALA A 163 6.08 -3.53 16.35
N GLY A 164 6.83 -2.65 15.71
CA GLY A 164 8.28 -2.74 15.65
C GLY A 164 8.84 -3.82 14.70
N HIS A 165 8.01 -4.48 13.89
CA HIS A 165 8.47 -5.56 13.03
C HIS A 165 9.54 -5.11 12.01
N PRO A 166 10.67 -5.84 11.85
CA PRO A 166 11.78 -5.40 11.00
C PRO A 166 11.41 -5.27 9.52
N ILE A 167 10.47 -6.08 9.01
CA ILE A 167 9.95 -5.94 7.64
C ILE A 167 9.40 -4.54 7.40
N LEU A 168 8.50 -4.06 8.27
CA LEU A 168 7.86 -2.76 8.08
C LEU A 168 8.88 -1.63 8.22
N ARG A 169 9.83 -1.76 9.14
CA ARG A 169 10.91 -0.77 9.27
C ARG A 169 11.69 -0.66 7.96
N ALA A 170 12.10 -1.78 7.37
CA ALA A 170 12.82 -1.78 6.10
C ALA A 170 11.98 -1.22 4.94
N VAL A 171 10.68 -1.53 4.89
CA VAL A 171 9.74 -0.98 3.90
C VAL A 171 9.66 0.55 4.03
N ILE A 172 9.52 1.09 5.24
CA ILE A 172 9.49 2.54 5.48
C ILE A 172 10.81 3.17 5.02
N LEU A 173 11.96 2.62 5.43
CA LEU A 173 13.28 3.13 5.05
C LEU A 173 13.48 3.15 3.53
N GLN A 174 13.09 2.07 2.84
CA GLN A 174 13.17 2.00 1.38
C GLN A 174 12.20 2.99 0.71
N MET A 175 11.00 3.18 1.26
CA MET A 175 10.04 4.17 0.78
C MET A 175 10.60 5.59 0.86
N LEU A 176 11.20 5.98 1.99
CA LEU A 176 11.83 7.30 2.16
C LEU A 176 12.94 7.51 1.11
N ARG A 177 13.79 6.49 0.93
CA ARG A 177 14.84 6.50 -0.10
C ARG A 177 14.27 6.64 -1.51
N ASN A 178 13.20 5.91 -1.82
CA ASN A 178 12.54 6.01 -3.12
C ASN A 178 11.95 7.39 -3.35
N ILE A 179 11.43 8.06 -2.32
CA ILE A 179 10.90 9.43 -2.41
C ILE A 179 12.02 10.45 -2.71
N ASP A 180 13.21 10.27 -2.15
CA ASP A 180 14.40 11.10 -2.45
C ASP A 180 14.97 10.85 -3.84
N GLU A 181 15.09 9.58 -4.22
CA GLU A 181 15.63 9.16 -5.51
C GLU A 181 14.58 9.22 -6.64
N TYR A 182 13.35 9.65 -6.33
CA TYR A 182 12.25 9.61 -7.27
C TYR A 182 12.55 10.45 -8.51
N THR A 183 12.43 9.79 -9.66
CA THR A 183 12.34 10.45 -10.96
C THR A 183 11.30 9.72 -11.80
N PRO A 184 10.51 10.44 -12.61
CA PRO A 184 9.54 9.80 -13.49
C PRO A 184 10.21 8.97 -14.61
N PHE A 185 11.51 9.14 -14.83
CA PHE A 185 12.30 8.36 -15.78
C PHE A 185 12.60 6.96 -15.24
N ARG A 186 13.01 6.87 -13.96
CA ARG A 186 13.36 5.61 -13.29
C ARG A 186 12.14 4.89 -12.73
N HIS A 187 11.26 5.63 -12.04
CA HIS A 187 10.12 5.05 -11.32
C HIS A 187 8.84 5.08 -12.15
N GLY A 188 8.79 5.85 -13.23
CA GLY A 188 7.55 6.09 -13.96
C GLY A 188 6.66 7.11 -13.25
N ALA A 189 5.42 7.24 -13.73
CA ALA A 189 4.40 8.15 -13.21
C ALA A 189 3.06 7.41 -13.14
N GLY A 190 2.04 8.03 -12.54
CA GLY A 190 0.73 7.40 -12.42
C GLY A 190 0.79 6.09 -11.64
N LEU A 191 0.05 5.08 -12.10
CA LEU A 191 0.06 3.74 -11.50
C LEU A 191 1.47 3.20 -11.27
N TRP A 192 2.34 3.24 -12.29
CA TRP A 192 3.69 2.64 -12.19
C TRP A 192 4.56 3.32 -11.15
N GLY A 193 4.50 4.64 -11.08
CA GLY A 193 5.23 5.34 -10.03
C GLY A 193 4.71 4.94 -8.64
N VAL A 194 3.39 4.72 -8.48
CA VAL A 194 2.81 4.36 -7.17
C VAL A 194 3.35 2.99 -6.78
N LEU A 195 3.15 2.00 -7.66
CA LEU A 195 3.61 0.63 -7.47
C LEU A 195 5.07 0.55 -7.04
N ARG A 196 5.95 1.35 -7.66
CA ARG A 196 7.41 1.30 -7.45
C ARG A 196 7.95 2.20 -6.34
N THR A 197 7.22 3.23 -5.94
CA THR A 197 7.72 4.21 -4.95
C THR A 197 7.22 3.88 -3.56
N THR A 198 5.90 3.74 -3.42
CA THR A 198 5.19 3.48 -2.15
C THR A 198 4.41 2.16 -2.17
N GLY A 199 4.25 1.57 -3.36
CA GLY A 199 3.28 0.52 -3.62
C GLY A 199 3.82 -0.91 -3.48
N PRO A 200 3.03 -1.90 -3.94
CA PRO A 200 3.32 -3.32 -3.74
C PRO A 200 4.58 -3.83 -4.44
N VAL A 201 5.06 -3.19 -5.53
CA VAL A 201 6.33 -3.59 -6.16
C VAL A 201 7.52 -3.26 -5.26
N MET A 202 7.52 -2.07 -4.65
CA MET A 202 8.54 -1.70 -3.66
C MET A 202 8.47 -2.63 -2.45
N TYR A 203 7.28 -2.75 -1.88
CA TYR A 203 7.03 -3.59 -0.71
C TYR A 203 7.51 -5.03 -0.90
N THR A 204 7.13 -5.65 -2.02
CA THR A 204 7.54 -7.02 -2.35
C THR A 204 9.05 -7.16 -2.46
N LYS A 205 9.71 -6.25 -3.19
CA LYS A 205 11.17 -6.31 -3.38
C LYS A 205 11.94 -6.16 -2.07
N VAL A 206 11.46 -5.30 -1.17
CA VAL A 206 12.06 -5.13 0.16
C VAL A 206 11.94 -6.41 0.97
N ILE A 207 10.73 -7.00 1.01
CA ILE A 207 10.48 -8.24 1.75
C ILE A 207 11.35 -9.37 1.20
N GLU A 208 11.38 -9.57 -0.12
CA GLU A 208 12.23 -10.60 -0.73
C GLU A 208 13.72 -10.40 -0.44
N ALA A 209 14.20 -9.15 -0.42
CA ALA A 209 15.59 -8.87 -0.05
C ALA A 209 15.89 -9.21 1.42
N MET A 210 14.88 -9.14 2.30
CA MET A 210 15.00 -9.52 3.71
C MET A 210 14.77 -10.99 3.97
N ARG A 211 14.05 -11.72 3.10
CA ARG A 211 13.68 -13.13 3.34
C ARG A 211 14.85 -14.03 3.78
N PRO A 212 16.08 -13.92 3.23
CA PRO A 212 17.21 -14.73 3.69
C PRO A 212 17.59 -14.55 5.16
N THR A 213 17.19 -13.45 5.79
CA THR A 213 17.47 -13.14 7.21
C THR A 213 16.28 -13.44 8.12
N LEU A 214 15.19 -14.00 7.60
CA LEU A 214 13.94 -14.25 8.32
C LEU A 214 13.62 -15.74 8.33
N VAL A 215 12.95 -16.20 9.39
CA VAL A 215 12.51 -17.58 9.57
C VAL A 215 10.98 -17.66 9.46
N GLU A 216 10.50 -18.38 8.45
CA GLU A 216 9.07 -18.66 8.29
C GLU A 216 8.52 -19.46 9.48
N GLY A 217 7.31 -19.11 9.94
CA GLY A 217 6.68 -19.66 11.14
C GLY A 217 7.17 -19.04 12.44
N LYS A 218 8.20 -18.17 12.40
CA LYS A 218 8.67 -17.40 13.56
C LYS A 218 8.58 -15.90 13.32
N ASP A 219 9.23 -15.39 12.28
CA ASP A 219 9.27 -13.97 11.96
C ASP A 219 8.12 -13.56 11.03
N TYR A 220 7.58 -14.49 10.24
CA TYR A 220 6.38 -14.27 9.44
C TYR A 220 5.67 -15.60 9.19
N ARG A 221 4.35 -15.55 8.99
CA ARG A 221 3.55 -16.67 8.48
C ARG A 221 3.17 -16.39 7.03
N MET A 222 3.59 -17.26 6.11
CA MET A 222 3.17 -17.21 4.72
C MET A 222 1.82 -17.90 4.56
N LEU A 223 0.88 -17.25 3.89
CA LEU A 223 -0.39 -17.85 3.48
C LEU A 223 -0.38 -18.09 1.98
N ASP A 224 -1.02 -19.17 1.52
CA ASP A 224 -1.16 -19.41 0.08
C ASP A 224 -2.07 -18.36 -0.57
N LYS A 225 -3.07 -17.87 0.18
CA LYS A 225 -3.98 -16.80 -0.25
C LYS A 225 -4.65 -16.05 0.90
N PRO A 226 -5.08 -14.79 0.70
CA PRO A 226 -5.72 -13.96 1.73
C PRO A 226 -6.96 -14.59 2.37
N GLN A 227 -7.74 -15.37 1.60
CA GLN A 227 -9.00 -15.96 2.04
C GLN A 227 -8.83 -17.04 3.12
N GLU A 228 -7.62 -17.60 3.31
CA GLU A 228 -7.36 -18.59 4.36
C GLU A 228 -7.71 -18.05 5.75
N ILE A 229 -7.32 -16.79 6.00
CA ILE A 229 -7.64 -16.05 7.21
C ILE A 229 -8.87 -15.12 7.02
N GLY A 230 -9.68 -15.36 5.98
CA GLY A 230 -10.91 -14.61 5.74
C GLY A 230 -10.72 -13.18 5.25
N LEU A 231 -9.56 -12.80 4.70
CA LEU A 231 -9.41 -11.48 4.09
C LEU A 231 -10.16 -11.40 2.76
N ARG A 232 -11.00 -10.38 2.60
CA ARG A 232 -11.69 -10.06 1.35
C ARG A 232 -11.20 -8.73 0.79
N TYR A 233 -10.63 -8.73 -0.41
CA TYR A 233 -10.04 -7.53 -1.00
C TYR A 233 -11.05 -6.40 -1.26
N SER A 234 -12.27 -6.72 -1.69
CA SER A 234 -13.26 -5.68 -1.94
C SER A 234 -14.69 -6.16 -1.77
N ILE A 235 -15.50 -5.37 -1.05
CA ILE A 235 -16.96 -5.54 -0.99
C ILE A 235 -17.67 -5.31 -2.35
N PHE A 236 -16.95 -4.81 -3.35
CA PHE A 236 -17.46 -4.53 -4.71
C PHE A 236 -16.99 -5.54 -5.77
N ASP A 237 -16.40 -6.67 -5.35
CA ASP A 237 -15.90 -7.73 -6.22
C ASP A 237 -16.98 -8.35 -7.12
N THR A 238 -18.25 -8.34 -6.70
CA THR A 238 -19.40 -8.77 -7.51
C THR A 238 -19.61 -7.93 -8.78
N ALA A 239 -19.11 -6.70 -8.81
CA ALA A 239 -19.10 -5.83 -9.99
C ALA A 239 -17.80 -5.98 -10.83
N GLY A 240 -17.05 -7.05 -10.60
CA GLY A 240 -15.75 -7.35 -11.20
C GLY A 240 -14.58 -6.81 -10.36
N VAL A 241 -13.36 -7.26 -10.69
CA VAL A 241 -12.11 -6.96 -9.94
C VAL A 241 -11.86 -5.45 -9.77
N TYR A 242 -12.39 -4.62 -10.67
CA TYR A 242 -12.26 -3.15 -10.64
C TYR A 242 -13.54 -2.41 -10.25
N GLY A 243 -14.59 -3.11 -9.77
CA GLY A 243 -15.88 -2.52 -9.40
C GLY A 243 -15.74 -1.35 -8.41
N HIS A 244 -14.81 -1.47 -7.47
CA HIS A 244 -14.50 -0.43 -6.48
C HIS A 244 -13.96 0.87 -7.10
N LYS A 245 -13.27 0.83 -8.24
CA LYS A 245 -12.73 2.05 -8.88
C LYS A 245 -13.87 2.97 -9.32
N LYS A 246 -14.96 2.36 -9.82
CA LYS A 246 -16.17 3.07 -10.21
C LYS A 246 -16.94 3.56 -8.97
N ALA A 247 -17.15 2.68 -8.00
CA ALA A 247 -17.91 2.99 -6.77
C ALA A 247 -17.26 4.13 -5.96
N LEU A 248 -15.93 4.11 -5.82
CA LEU A 248 -15.19 5.10 -5.02
C LEU A 248 -14.64 6.28 -5.83
N LYS A 249 -14.98 6.37 -7.13
CA LYS A 249 -14.46 7.38 -8.07
C LYS A 249 -12.92 7.47 -8.08
N ALA A 250 -12.25 6.33 -7.88
CA ALA A 250 -10.80 6.26 -7.75
C ALA A 250 -10.13 6.31 -9.13
N ASN A 251 -9.67 7.50 -9.54
CA ASN A 251 -9.14 7.78 -10.88
C ASN A 251 -7.61 7.72 -10.97
N TYR A 252 -6.98 6.64 -10.49
CA TYR A 252 -5.52 6.49 -10.53
C TYR A 252 -4.94 6.46 -11.96
N ASN A 253 -5.75 6.07 -12.96
CA ASN A 253 -5.33 5.89 -14.35
C ASN A 253 -5.17 7.19 -15.15
N LYS A 254 -5.48 8.36 -14.58
CA LYS A 254 -5.48 9.64 -15.32
C LYS A 254 -4.21 10.48 -15.15
N ALA A 255 -3.30 10.06 -14.30
CA ALA A 255 -2.19 10.92 -13.89
C ALA A 255 -0.89 10.51 -14.62
N TYR A 256 -0.61 11.15 -15.77
CA TYR A 256 0.74 11.22 -16.33
C TYR A 256 1.58 12.28 -15.60
N THR A 257 1.38 12.40 -14.29
CA THR A 257 2.05 13.39 -13.45
C THR A 257 3.04 12.69 -12.53
N PRO A 258 4.17 13.34 -12.21
CA PRO A 258 5.05 12.87 -11.15
C PRO A 258 4.29 12.64 -9.84
N ILE A 259 4.64 11.58 -9.11
CA ILE A 259 4.04 11.27 -7.80
C ILE A 259 4.65 12.10 -6.71
N ILE A 260 5.95 12.36 -6.80
CA ILE A 260 6.67 13.21 -5.87
C ILE A 260 6.67 14.63 -6.43
N VAL A 261 6.23 15.60 -5.62
CA VAL A 261 6.28 17.02 -5.96
C VAL A 261 7.70 17.55 -5.72
N THR A 262 8.16 18.44 -6.61
CA THR A 262 9.48 19.08 -6.51
C THR A 262 9.32 20.60 -6.62
N PRO A 263 8.67 21.25 -5.63
CA PRO A 263 8.36 22.69 -5.69
C PRO A 263 9.64 23.55 -5.74
N ASP A 264 10.73 23.05 -5.17
CA ASP A 264 12.07 23.64 -5.17
C ASP A 264 12.81 23.51 -6.52
N ARG A 265 12.30 22.69 -7.47
CA ARG A 265 12.92 22.45 -8.78
C ARG A 265 11.92 22.66 -9.92
N PRO A 266 11.47 23.89 -10.17
CA PRO A 266 10.41 24.18 -11.15
C PRO A 266 10.80 23.81 -12.59
N LEU A 267 12.07 24.01 -12.97
CA LEU A 267 12.56 23.63 -14.30
C LEU A 267 12.52 22.10 -14.50
N TYR A 268 12.98 21.34 -13.51
CA TYR A 268 12.91 19.87 -13.53
C TYR A 268 11.47 19.39 -13.63
N ALA A 269 10.56 19.95 -12.82
CA ALA A 269 9.14 19.60 -12.87
C ALA A 269 8.55 19.85 -14.27
N LYS A 270 8.93 20.97 -14.91
CA LYS A 270 8.53 21.29 -16.29
C LYS A 270 9.08 20.27 -17.30
N CYS A 271 10.38 19.95 -17.24
CA CYS A 271 11.02 18.95 -18.10
C CYS A 271 10.40 17.56 -17.94
N ALA A 272 10.20 17.12 -16.70
CA ALA A 272 9.54 15.86 -16.36
C ALA A 272 8.13 15.78 -16.96
N LYS A 273 7.34 16.86 -16.85
CA LYS A 273 6.00 16.94 -17.43
C LYS A 273 6.03 16.82 -18.96
N TYR A 274 6.92 17.54 -19.64
CA TYR A 274 7.06 17.44 -21.09
C TYR A 274 7.49 16.04 -21.54
N TYR A 275 8.45 15.43 -20.85
CA TYR A 275 8.86 14.06 -21.13
C TYR A 275 7.70 13.08 -21.02
N LEU A 276 6.95 13.14 -19.92
CA LEU A 276 5.79 12.26 -19.71
C LEU A 276 4.71 12.47 -20.78
N PHE A 277 4.47 13.72 -21.17
CA PHE A 277 3.54 14.04 -22.25
C PHE A 277 4.02 13.51 -23.61
N ALA A 278 5.30 13.73 -23.96
CA ALA A 278 5.88 13.22 -25.21
C ALA A 278 5.81 11.69 -25.28
N ARG A 279 6.14 11.00 -24.17
CA ARG A 279 6.04 9.55 -24.08
C ARG A 279 4.60 9.04 -24.25
N LEU A 280 3.62 9.73 -23.67
CA LEU A 280 2.19 9.44 -23.89
C LEU A 280 1.82 9.63 -25.35
N ALA A 281 2.20 10.75 -25.97
CA ALA A 281 1.88 11.06 -27.36
C ALA A 281 2.46 9.99 -28.31
N ILE A 282 3.72 9.59 -28.10
CA ILE A 282 4.38 8.52 -28.88
C ILE A 282 3.62 7.20 -28.72
N ARG A 283 3.24 6.82 -27.49
CA ARG A 283 2.49 5.59 -27.25
C ARG A 283 1.14 5.59 -27.96
N VAL A 284 0.36 6.66 -27.82
CA VAL A 284 -0.95 6.80 -28.47
C VAL A 284 -0.81 6.77 -29.99
N LEU A 285 0.23 7.40 -30.54
CA LEU A 285 0.51 7.34 -31.97
C LEU A 285 0.86 5.92 -32.42
N GLY A 286 1.71 5.22 -31.67
CA GLY A 286 2.06 3.82 -31.92
C GLY A 286 0.85 2.89 -31.89
N ASP A 287 -0.02 3.02 -30.89
CA ASP A 287 -1.26 2.24 -30.77
C ASP A 287 -2.20 2.50 -31.97
N LYS A 288 -2.33 3.76 -32.40
CA LYS A 288 -3.11 4.12 -33.60
C LYS A 288 -2.52 3.56 -34.89
N ILE A 289 -1.19 3.55 -35.04
CA ILE A 289 -0.52 2.96 -36.20
C ILE A 289 -0.73 1.45 -36.21
N ALA A 290 -0.50 0.77 -35.08
CA ALA A 290 -0.71 -0.67 -34.96
C ALA A 290 -2.16 -1.08 -35.24
N ALA A 291 -3.14 -0.26 -34.82
CA ALA A 291 -4.55 -0.50 -35.10
C ALA A 291 -4.94 -0.27 -36.57
N ARG A 292 -4.17 0.51 -37.33
CA ARG A 292 -4.38 0.71 -38.78
C ARG A 292 -3.68 -0.34 -39.65
N LEU A 293 -2.69 -1.04 -39.10
CA LEU A 293 -1.93 -2.09 -39.77
C LEU A 293 -2.47 -3.50 -39.48
N LYS A 294 -3.51 -3.61 -38.66
CA LYS A 294 -4.33 -4.82 -38.47
C LYS A 294 -5.62 -4.68 -39.26
#